data_AF-R4I297-F1
#
_entry.id   AF-R4I297-F1
#
_cell.length_a   1.000
_cell.length_b   1.000
_cell.length_c   1.000
_cell.angle_alpha   90.00
_cell.angle_beta   90.00
_cell.angle_gamma   90.00
#
_symmetry.space_group_name_H-M   'P 1'
#
loop_
_entity.id
_entity.type
_entity.pdbx_description
1 polymer ?
#
loop_
_entity_poly.entity_id
_entity_poly.type
_entity_poly.pdbx_seq_one_letter_code
_entity_poly.pdbx_strand_id
1 'polypeptide(L)'
;MLVIFYGLIVFCILLILIGGVSSGIFNKNSVVSVSWASPYECGFNSNSLSFNSFSFTYFSLLVFFVIFDLEISLLLNMPEQGLLFFNFIYYFSFLVVLSIGFITEVIFGYVRWGY
;
A
#
# COMPACT_ATOMS: atom_id res chain seq x y z
N MET A 1 -5.72 -19.97 -27.76
CA MET A 1 -4.35 -20.54 -27.64
C MET A 1 -3.29 -19.62 -28.21
N LEU A 2 -3.39 -19.17 -29.48
CA LEU A 2 -2.42 -18.25 -30.10
C LEU A 2 -2.29 -16.88 -29.41
N VAL A 3 -3.40 -16.31 -28.92
CA VAL A 3 -3.38 -15.04 -28.17
C VAL A 3 -2.58 -15.16 -26.86
N ILE A 4 -2.67 -16.31 -26.19
CA ILE A 4 -1.94 -16.59 -24.95
C ILE A 4 -0.44 -16.73 -25.26
N PHE A 5 -0.08 -17.42 -26.33
CA PHE A 5 1.31 -17.51 -26.79
C PHE A 5 1.91 -16.15 -27.15
N TYR A 6 1.17 -15.30 -27.88
CA TYR A 6 1.61 -13.94 -28.20
C TYR A 6 1.79 -13.09 -26.93
N GLY A 7 0.85 -13.18 -25.99
CA GLY A 7 0.95 -12.50 -24.70
C GLY A 7 2.18 -12.92 -23.89
N LEU A 8 2.50 -14.21 -23.85
CA LEU A 8 3.70 -14.72 -23.18
C LEU A 8 4.99 -14.22 -23.84
N ILE A 9 5.05 -14.17 -25.17
CA ILE A 9 6.22 -13.67 -25.89
C ILE A 9 6.46 -12.19 -25.57
N VAL A 10 5.40 -11.37 -25.61
CA VAL A 10 5.51 -9.94 -25.28
C VAL A 10 5.94 -9.74 -23.82
N PHE A 11 5.39 -10.52 -22.89
CA PHE A 11 5.77 -10.46 -21.47
C PHE A 11 7.24 -10.81 -21.25
N CYS A 12 7.75 -11.89 -21.87
CA CYS A 12 9.16 -12.27 -21.78
C CYS A 12 10.10 -11.20 -22.34
N ILE A 13 9.74 -10.58 -23.47
CA ILE A 13 10.53 -9.49 -24.07
C ILE A 13 10.61 -8.30 -23.11
N LEU A 14 9.49 -7.91 -22.51
CA LEU A 14 9.46 -6.81 -21.54
C LEU A 14 10.31 -7.10 -20.31
N LEU A 15 10.28 -8.32 -19.77
CA LEU A 15 11.12 -8.70 -18.63
C LEU A 15 12.61 -8.59 -18.94
N ILE A 16 13.03 -9.04 -20.13
CA ILE A 16 14.44 -8.97 -20.55
C ILE A 16 14.89 -7.52 -20.71
N LEU A 17 14.05 -6.67 -21.31
CA LEU A 17 14.35 -5.25 -21.48
C LEU A 17 14.46 -4.52 -20.14
N ILE A 18 13.48 -4.71 -19.26
CA ILE A 18 13.45 -4.07 -17.94
C ILE A 18 14.64 -4.55 -17.10
N GLY A 19 14.87 -5.88 -17.05
CA GLY A 19 15.98 -6.47 -16.32
C GLY A 19 17.33 -5.97 -16.84
N GLY A 20 17.50 -5.90 -18.16
CA GLY A 20 18.73 -5.41 -18.80
C GLY A 20 19.02 -3.93 -18.48
N VAL A 21 18.01 -3.06 -18.51
CA VAL A 21 18.17 -1.64 -18.18
C VAL A 21 18.42 -1.43 -16.67
N SER A 22 17.75 -2.20 -15.81
CA SER A 22 17.98 -2.14 -14.35
C SER A 22 19.32 -2.74 -13.92
N SER A 23 19.94 -3.55 -14.77
CA SER A 23 21.20 -4.18 -14.47
C SER A 23 22.34 -3.16 -14.53
N GLY A 24 23.31 -3.30 -13.64
CA GLY A 24 24.54 -2.51 -13.67
C GLY A 24 25.48 -2.85 -14.84
N ILE A 25 25.04 -3.62 -15.83
CA ILE A 25 25.87 -4.11 -16.95
C ILE A 25 26.44 -2.95 -17.78
N PHE A 26 25.69 -1.85 -17.90
CA PHE A 26 26.16 -0.63 -18.58
C PHE A 26 26.89 0.35 -17.65
N ASN A 27 27.12 -0.01 -16.39
CA ASN A 27 27.83 0.87 -15.45
C ASN A 27 29.34 0.82 -15.73
N LYS A 28 29.89 1.97 -16.12
CA LYS A 28 31.31 2.16 -16.41
C LYS A 28 32.20 2.10 -15.16
N ASN A 29 31.62 2.30 -13.97
CA ASN A 29 32.33 2.25 -12.70
C ASN A 29 32.09 0.89 -12.03
N SER A 30 33.00 -0.07 -12.25
CA SER A 30 32.94 -1.41 -11.66
C SER A 30 33.38 -1.46 -10.19
N VAL A 31 34.07 -0.42 -9.71
CA VAL A 31 34.57 -0.34 -8.33
C VAL A 31 33.68 0.62 -7.54
N VAL A 32 32.78 0.05 -6.75
CA VAL A 32 32.01 0.80 -5.75
C VAL A 32 32.97 1.12 -4.60
N SER A 33 33.38 2.39 -4.44
CA SER A 33 34.14 2.76 -3.23
C SER A 33 33.21 2.83 -2.03
N VAL A 34 33.72 2.42 -0.86
CA VAL A 34 32.94 2.29 0.40
C VAL A 34 32.14 3.55 0.74
N SER A 35 32.67 4.73 0.39
CA SER A 35 32.03 6.04 0.56
C SER A 35 30.75 6.26 -0.27
N TRP A 36 30.58 5.56 -1.39
CA TRP A 36 29.33 5.59 -2.18
C TRP A 36 28.37 4.47 -1.78
N ALA A 37 28.86 3.44 -1.09
CA ALA A 37 28.04 2.34 -0.56
C ALA A 37 27.54 2.59 0.88
N SER A 38 28.07 3.61 1.56
CA SER A 38 27.60 4.00 2.89
C SER A 38 26.26 4.73 2.84
N PRO A 39 25.40 4.61 3.87
CA PRO A 39 24.16 5.37 3.95
C PRO A 39 24.40 6.87 3.91
N TYR A 40 23.52 7.60 3.24
CA TYR A 40 23.60 9.06 3.17
C TYR A 40 23.18 9.67 4.51
N GLU A 41 24.14 10.22 5.25
CA GLU A 41 23.89 10.96 6.48
C GLU A 41 24.32 12.43 6.36
N CYS A 42 23.96 13.07 5.24
CA CYS A 42 24.31 14.47 4.98
C CYS A 42 25.82 14.76 5.08
N GLY A 43 26.68 13.78 4.76
CA GLY A 43 28.14 13.91 4.78
C GLY A 43 28.81 13.60 6.13
N PHE A 44 28.06 13.16 7.14
CA PHE A 44 28.59 12.69 8.42
C PHE A 44 28.76 11.16 8.44
N ASN A 45 29.57 10.67 9.38
CA ASN A 45 29.72 9.24 9.62
C ASN A 45 28.58 8.74 10.53
N SER A 46 28.03 7.57 10.18
CA SER A 46 26.99 6.90 10.97
C SER A 46 27.49 6.53 12.36
N ASN A 47 26.99 7.24 13.37
CA ASN A 47 27.31 7.00 14.77
C ASN A 47 26.40 5.94 15.43
N SER A 48 25.35 5.50 14.75
CA SER A 48 24.38 4.54 15.31
C SER A 48 23.73 3.67 14.24
N LEU A 49 23.42 2.42 14.61
CA LEU A 49 22.54 1.55 13.83
C LEU A 49 21.17 2.23 13.67
N SER A 50 20.68 2.33 12.43
CA SER A 50 19.34 2.81 12.12
C SER A 50 18.29 1.76 12.50
N PHE A 51 18.10 1.56 13.81
CA PHE A 51 16.92 0.85 14.28
C PHE A 51 15.71 1.74 14.03
N ASN A 52 14.95 1.41 13.00
CA ASN A 52 13.64 2.03 12.83
C ASN A 52 12.75 1.49 13.96
N SER A 53 12.54 2.30 15.00
CA SER A 53 11.58 1.98 16.05
C SER A 53 10.20 1.94 15.40
N PHE A 54 9.68 0.72 15.21
CA PHE A 54 8.35 0.53 14.67
C PHE A 54 7.33 1.19 15.59
N SER A 55 6.68 2.27 15.12
CA SER A 55 5.65 2.93 15.90
C SER A 55 4.33 2.19 15.74
N PHE A 56 3.66 1.93 16.87
CA PHE A 56 2.34 1.31 16.91
C PHE A 56 1.26 2.12 16.15
N THR A 57 1.52 3.40 15.87
CA THR A 57 0.65 4.29 15.09
C THR A 57 0.49 3.85 13.64
N TYR A 58 1.55 3.34 12.99
CA TYR A 58 1.43 2.83 11.62
C TYR A 58 0.70 1.50 11.57
N PHE A 59 0.84 0.69 12.62
CA PHE A 59 0.13 -0.57 12.74
C PHE A 59 -1.38 -0.38 12.87
N SER A 60 -1.83 0.53 13.74
CA SER A 60 -3.26 0.83 13.88
C SER A 60 -3.86 1.37 12.60
N LEU A 61 -3.12 2.20 11.85
CA LEU A 61 -3.56 2.73 10.56
C LEU A 61 -3.73 1.62 9.51
N LEU A 62 -2.80 0.65 9.46
CA LEU A 62 -2.90 -0.49 8.54
C LEU A 62 -4.13 -1.34 8.83
N VAL A 63 -4.38 -1.67 10.09
CA VAL A 63 -5.56 -2.45 10.49
C VAL A 63 -6.84 -1.69 10.16
N PHE A 64 -6.90 -0.40 10.49
CA PHE A 64 -8.02 0.47 10.14
C PHE A 64 -8.29 0.49 8.63
N PHE A 65 -7.25 0.63 7.81
CA PHE A 65 -7.37 0.63 6.36
C PHE A 65 -7.95 -0.69 5.82
N VAL A 66 -7.49 -1.83 6.33
CA VAL A 66 -7.99 -3.16 5.90
C VAL A 66 -9.46 -3.34 6.26
N ILE A 67 -9.88 -2.91 7.45
CA ILE A 67 -11.29 -3.00 7.88
C ILE A 67 -12.17 -2.11 7.00
N PHE A 68 -11.76 -0.86 6.78
CA PHE A 68 -12.51 0.09 5.97
C PHE A 68 -12.62 -0.34 4.49
N ASP A 69 -11.60 -0.98 3.93
CA ASP A 69 -11.63 -1.54 2.56
C ASP A 69 -12.64 -2.70 2.43
N LEU A 70 -12.74 -3.55 3.46
CA LEU A 70 -13.75 -4.60 3.54
C LEU A 70 -15.17 -3.99 3.60
N GLU A 71 -15.36 -2.96 4.41
CA GLU A 71 -16.64 -2.26 4.55
C GLU A 71 -17.09 -1.59 3.24
N ILE A 72 -16.18 -0.94 2.51
CA ILE A 72 -16.46 -0.40 1.18
C ILE A 72 -16.84 -1.51 0.19
N SER A 73 -16.12 -2.63 0.22
CA SER A 73 -16.41 -3.77 -0.65
C SER A 73 -17.84 -4.30 -0.46
N LEU A 74 -18.37 -4.25 0.77
CA LEU A 74 -19.77 -4.61 1.06
C LEU A 74 -20.77 -3.57 0.53
N LEU A 75 -20.41 -2.29 0.54
CA LEU A 75 -21.24 -1.20 0.01
C LEU A 75 -21.28 -1.17 -1.53
N LEU A 76 -20.26 -1.72 -2.21
CA LEU A 76 -20.16 -1.68 -3.67
C LEU A 76 -21.33 -2.34 -4.40
N ASN A 77 -22.02 -3.29 -3.76
CA ASN A 77 -23.19 -3.97 -4.34
C ASN A 77 -24.49 -3.16 -4.24
N MET A 78 -24.51 -2.05 -3.50
CA MET A 78 -25.69 -1.19 -3.35
C MET A 78 -26.27 -0.67 -4.70
N PRO A 79 -25.49 -0.12 -5.65
CA PRO A 79 -26.01 0.38 -6.92
C PRO A 79 -26.64 -0.70 -7.81
N GLU A 80 -26.22 -1.95 -7.68
CA GLU A 80 -26.71 -3.07 -8.49
C GLU A 80 -28.13 -3.52 -8.10
N GLN A 81 -28.63 -3.17 -6.90
CA GLN A 81 -29.90 -3.70 -6.38
C GLN A 81 -31.17 -2.99 -6.92
N GLY A 82 -31.03 -1.98 -7.79
CA GLY A 82 -32.16 -1.30 -8.45
C GLY A 82 -33.05 -0.47 -7.50
N LEU A 83 -34.12 0.12 -8.06
CA LEU A 83 -34.99 1.12 -7.41
C LEU A 83 -35.98 0.56 -6.36
N LEU A 84 -36.09 -0.76 -6.20
CA LEU A 84 -37.02 -1.41 -5.26
C LEU A 84 -36.37 -1.61 -3.88
N PHE A 85 -36.37 -0.52 -3.11
CA PHE A 85 -35.69 -0.32 -1.83
C PHE A 85 -36.24 -1.13 -0.63
N PHE A 86 -36.36 -2.46 -0.73
CA PHE A 86 -36.59 -3.28 0.48
C PHE A 86 -35.34 -3.36 1.36
N ASN A 87 -34.14 -3.38 0.76
CA ASN A 87 -32.88 -3.51 1.48
C ASN A 87 -32.25 -2.18 1.95
N PHE A 88 -32.85 -1.04 1.60
CA PHE A 88 -32.30 0.29 1.93
C PHE A 88 -32.07 0.47 3.43
N ILE A 89 -33.00 -0.03 4.25
CA ILE A 89 -32.92 0.10 5.70
C ILE A 89 -31.69 -0.61 6.27
N TYR A 90 -31.26 -1.72 5.65
CA TYR A 90 -30.06 -2.45 6.08
C TYR A 90 -28.78 -1.73 5.67
N TYR A 91 -28.73 -1.14 4.46
CA TYR A 91 -27.60 -0.30 4.06
C TYR A 91 -27.49 0.96 4.90
N PHE A 92 -28.62 1.59 5.21
CA PHE A 92 -28.65 2.78 6.07
C PHE A 92 -28.25 2.44 7.51
N SER A 93 -28.76 1.35 8.09
CA SER A 93 -28.34 0.93 9.42
C SER A 93 -26.86 0.54 9.47
N PHE A 94 -26.34 -0.10 8.42
CA PHE A 94 -24.92 -0.40 8.27
C PHE A 94 -24.07 0.87 8.26
N LEU A 95 -24.45 1.89 7.47
CA LEU A 95 -23.74 3.19 7.44
C LEU A 95 -23.75 3.92 8.79
N VAL A 96 -24.84 3.81 9.55
CA VAL A 96 -24.93 4.39 10.90
C VAL A 96 -23.94 3.70 11.85
N VAL A 97 -23.88 2.37 11.84
CA VAL A 97 -22.93 1.60 12.66
C VAL A 97 -21.48 1.95 12.29
N LEU A 98 -21.19 2.02 10.99
CA LEU A 98 -19.90 2.46 10.43
C LEU A 98 -19.49 3.85 10.95
N SER A 99 -20.43 4.81 10.88
CA SER A 99 -20.19 6.18 11.32
C SER A 99 -19.89 6.25 12.83
N ILE A 100 -20.62 5.47 13.64
CA ILE A 100 -20.40 5.37 15.08
C ILE A 100 -19.03 4.75 15.37
N GLY A 101 -18.69 3.63 14.71
CA GLY A 101 -17.40 2.96 14.86
C GLY A 101 -16.24 3.93 14.59
N PHE A 102 -16.28 4.61 13.44
CA PHE A 102 -15.26 5.59 13.08
C PHE A 102 -15.13 6.73 14.10
N ILE A 103 -16.24 7.30 14.58
CA ILE A 103 -16.21 8.36 15.60
C ILE A 103 -15.55 7.84 16.88
N THR A 104 -15.86 6.62 17.32
CA THR A 104 -15.24 6.06 18.53
C THR A 104 -13.73 5.90 18.37
N GLU A 105 -13.24 5.43 17.23
CA GLU A 105 -11.81 5.27 16.97
C GLU A 105 -11.05 6.60 16.95
N VAL A 106 -11.68 7.64 16.37
CA VAL A 106 -11.14 9.00 16.37
C VAL A 106 -11.04 9.55 17.80
N ILE A 107 -12.07 9.35 18.62
CA ILE A 107 -12.07 9.79 20.03
C ILE A 107 -11.02 9.04 20.86
N PHE A 108 -10.84 7.74 20.64
CA PHE A 108 -9.79 6.96 21.30
C PHE A 108 -8.38 7.34 20.84
N GLY A 109 -8.26 8.07 19.74
CA GLY A 109 -6.99 8.61 19.28
C GLY A 109 -6.15 7.63 18.46
N TYR A 110 -6.71 6.51 17.99
CA TYR A 110 -6.02 5.56 17.11
C TYR A 110 -5.62 6.16 15.76
N VAL A 111 -6.32 7.23 15.34
CA VAL A 111 -6.11 7.96 14.09
C VAL A 111 -5.25 9.23 14.30
N ARG A 112 -4.88 9.57 15.54
CA ARG A 112 -4.09 10.78 15.79
C ARG A 112 -2.66 10.57 15.30
N TRP A 113 -2.27 11.38 14.33
CA TRP A 113 -0.87 11.57 13.97
C TRP A 113 -0.25 12.58 14.94
N GLY A 114 0.43 12.07 15.95
CA GLY A 114 1.31 12.84 16.82
C GLY A 114 2.73 12.31 16.66
N TYR A 115 3.67 13.24 16.44
CA TYR A 115 5.09 12.98 16.63
C TYR A 115 5.38 12.61 18.09
#